data_AF-A0A8C3GB75-F1
#
_entry.id   AF-A0A8C3GB75-F1
#
_cell.length_a   1.000
_cell.length_b   1.000
_cell.length_c   1.000
_cell.angle_alpha   90.00
_cell.angle_beta   90.00
_cell.angle_gamma   90.00
#
_symmetry.space_group_name_H-M   'P 1'
#
loop_
_entity.id
_entity.type
_entity.pdbx_description
1 polymer ?
#
loop_
_entity_poly.entity_id
_entity_poly.type
_entity_poly.pdbx_seq_one_letter_code
_entity_poly.pdbx_strand_id
1 'polypeptide(L)'
;KGLGQRCNYSQFLSHRYKYETSVSHVTNVNSTETCEKAAGSSLWIYVFLGNMLRGIGETPIMPLGVSYLDDFSREENTPFYLACIHTVGILGPMFGFMLGSYLAKVYVDIGSVDLDSVTINYKDSRWVGAWWLGFIVTGTVILLSSIPFWFLPKSLPKQGQEESHSTGTELFIPTISLCSPPDFIPSLRRLFKNSIFTMMILTYLVSVNGFIGMITFKPKYMEQVFGQSASKAIFLIGILNLPAVALGIITGGLILKRFKLGVIGAARVSITASVGSLCLLFIQIFIYCDKAEVAGLTVSYQGDSQVSYNQQTLLSQCNMGCSCSVKHWDPVCAYNGVTYASPCLAGCQTFTGIGRDMMFHNCTCARETMTPAINMSVELGQCPRRSNCDHIFKIYMALSALGSFISACGGTPGYIVLSIQKDLKSLALGMQTLIVRTLGGIPPPIYFGALIDRTCLKWGTKQCGGRGACRLYDADKFRMTFLGLITGLYFLSNILWGGLYFKIVKRQKKLALTNQAKENGVEGDSVGNGHAHINIVTEKEDAGNESTI
;
A
#
# COMPACT_ATOMS: atom_id res chain seq x y z
N LYS A 1 11.68 -11.94 -23.08
CA LYS A 1 10.94 -12.54 -21.93
C LYS A 1 11.66 -12.12 -20.65
N GLY A 2 11.05 -11.27 -19.82
CA GLY A 2 11.67 -10.78 -18.58
C GLY A 2 11.73 -9.25 -18.51
N LEU A 3 10.55 -8.62 -18.31
CA LEU A 3 10.33 -7.24 -17.85
C LEU A 3 8.81 -7.07 -17.72
N GLY A 4 8.21 -7.94 -16.92
CA GLY A 4 6.78 -7.99 -16.66
C GLY A 4 6.43 -7.06 -15.53
N GLN A 5 6.51 -5.75 -15.77
CA GLN A 5 5.91 -4.67 -14.98
C GLN A 5 6.32 -3.30 -15.55
N ARG A 6 5.81 -2.98 -16.74
CA ARG A 6 5.49 -1.57 -16.99
C ARG A 6 4.30 -1.27 -16.10
N CYS A 7 4.52 -0.58 -14.97
CA CYS A 7 3.43 0.15 -14.33
C CYS A 7 2.67 0.87 -15.45
N ASN A 8 1.37 0.61 -15.54
CA ASN A 8 0.55 0.86 -16.73
C ASN A 8 0.26 2.37 -16.94
N TYR A 9 1.19 3.26 -16.60
CA TYR A 9 1.14 4.71 -16.79
C TYR A 9 1.04 5.10 -18.26
N SER A 10 1.63 4.33 -19.18
CA SER A 10 1.52 4.60 -20.63
C SER A 10 0.08 4.58 -21.15
N GLN A 11 -0.82 3.84 -20.50
CA GLN A 11 -2.23 3.78 -20.92
C GLN A 11 -3.03 5.00 -20.41
N PHE A 12 -2.57 5.66 -19.33
CA PHE A 12 -3.20 6.84 -18.72
C PHE A 12 -2.77 8.17 -19.35
N LEU A 13 -1.66 8.17 -20.09
CA LEU A 13 -1.05 9.37 -20.68
C LEU A 13 -1.22 9.44 -22.20
N SER A 14 -1.88 8.45 -22.82
CA SER A 14 -2.20 8.52 -24.25
C SER A 14 -3.13 9.71 -24.51
N HIS A 15 -2.73 10.60 -25.43
CA HIS A 15 -3.51 11.76 -25.84
C HIS A 15 -4.89 11.31 -26.36
N ARG A 16 -5.93 11.50 -25.52
CA ARG A 16 -7.36 11.20 -25.71
C ARG A 16 -7.77 9.75 -25.41
N TYR A 17 -8.60 9.57 -24.38
CA TYR A 17 -9.54 8.45 -24.33
C TYR A 17 -10.68 8.74 -25.31
N LYS A 18 -10.45 8.54 -26.62
CA LYS A 18 -11.56 8.55 -27.58
C LYS A 18 -12.47 7.35 -27.29
N TYR A 19 -13.72 7.62 -26.95
CA TYR A 19 -14.81 6.67 -27.04
C TYR A 19 -15.01 6.39 -28.54
N GLU A 20 -14.52 5.26 -29.05
CA GLU A 20 -14.66 4.89 -30.46
C GLU A 20 -16.09 4.39 -30.71
N THR A 21 -16.98 5.29 -31.11
CA THR A 21 -18.08 4.96 -32.00
C THR A 21 -17.56 5.03 -33.45
N SER A 22 -17.66 3.91 -34.16
CA SER A 22 -17.50 3.69 -35.61
C SER A 22 -16.08 3.47 -36.21
N VAL A 23 -15.88 2.20 -36.61
CA VAL A 23 -15.32 1.61 -37.86
C VAL A 23 -14.17 2.33 -38.60
N SER A 24 -13.02 1.66 -38.69
CA SER A 24 -12.36 1.39 -39.98
C SER A 24 -11.35 0.23 -39.87
N HIS A 25 -11.67 -0.91 -40.47
CA HIS A 25 -10.74 -2.01 -40.71
C HIS A 25 -9.81 -1.62 -41.87
N VAL A 26 -8.54 -1.30 -41.57
CA VAL A 26 -7.44 -1.44 -42.53
C VAL A 26 -6.25 -2.04 -41.78
N THR A 27 -6.12 -3.36 -41.84
CA THR A 27 -4.93 -4.08 -41.35
C THR A 27 -3.82 -3.99 -42.39
N ASN A 28 -2.93 -3.01 -42.24
CA ASN A 28 -1.61 -3.02 -42.86
C ASN A 28 -0.54 -3.22 -41.77
N VAL A 29 0.44 -4.10 -42.00
CA VAL A 29 1.53 -4.34 -41.02
C VAL A 29 2.30 -3.04 -40.72
N ASN A 30 2.47 -2.18 -41.74
CA ASN A 30 3.06 -0.84 -41.61
C ASN A 30 2.21 0.15 -40.78
N SER A 31 0.88 0.00 -40.72
CA SER A 31 0.02 0.83 -39.87
C SER A 31 0.11 0.47 -38.39
N THR A 32 0.38 -0.80 -38.08
CA THR A 32 0.60 -1.26 -36.70
C THR A 32 1.92 -0.75 -36.13
N GLU A 33 3.03 -0.80 -36.89
CA GLU A 33 4.31 -0.26 -36.43
C GLU A 33 4.30 1.26 -36.26
N THR A 34 3.64 1.99 -37.17
CA THR A 34 3.47 3.44 -37.06
C THR A 34 2.54 3.82 -35.89
N CYS A 35 1.48 3.03 -35.65
CA CYS A 35 0.63 3.17 -34.47
C CYS A 35 1.40 2.89 -33.18
N GLU A 36 2.20 1.82 -33.10
CA GLU A 36 3.01 1.51 -31.91
C GLU A 36 4.08 2.58 -31.62
N LYS A 37 4.69 3.17 -32.66
CA LYS A 37 5.60 4.32 -32.51
C LYS A 37 4.87 5.58 -32.02
N ALA A 38 3.64 5.83 -32.48
CA ALA A 38 2.81 6.95 -32.02
C ALA A 38 2.23 6.74 -30.59
N ALA A 39 1.84 5.51 -30.25
CA ALA A 39 1.34 5.12 -28.93
C ALA A 39 2.46 4.90 -27.90
N GLY A 40 3.70 4.70 -28.36
CA GLY A 40 4.92 4.58 -27.57
C GLY A 40 5.39 5.90 -26.96
N SER A 41 4.47 6.80 -26.59
CA SER A 41 4.85 8.06 -25.96
C SER A 41 5.59 7.78 -24.64
N SER A 42 6.77 8.37 -24.51
CA SER A 42 7.61 8.31 -23.31
C SER A 42 7.04 9.13 -22.14
N LEU A 43 5.74 9.44 -22.14
CA LEU A 43 5.11 10.31 -21.14
C LEU A 43 5.22 9.77 -19.70
N TRP A 44 5.36 8.44 -19.55
CA TRP A 44 5.64 7.83 -18.25
C TRP A 44 6.94 8.34 -17.60
N ILE A 45 7.91 8.82 -18.40
CA ILE A 45 9.16 9.42 -17.93
C ILE A 45 8.87 10.69 -17.13
N TYR A 46 7.90 11.52 -17.54
CA TYR A 46 7.54 12.72 -16.79
C TYR A 46 6.93 12.40 -15.44
N VAL A 47 6.07 11.37 -15.38
CA VAL A 47 5.52 10.88 -14.11
C VAL A 47 6.62 10.31 -13.22
N PHE A 48 7.59 9.61 -13.80
CA PHE A 48 8.75 9.12 -13.07
C PHE A 48 9.60 10.27 -12.50
N LEU A 49 9.99 11.24 -13.35
CA LEU A 49 10.75 12.42 -12.92
C LEU A 49 10.02 13.22 -11.84
N GLY A 50 8.71 13.43 -12.01
CA GLY A 50 7.88 14.14 -11.03
C GLY A 50 7.86 13.44 -9.67
N ASN A 51 7.72 12.11 -9.64
CA ASN A 51 7.78 11.34 -8.40
C ASN A 51 9.19 11.32 -7.78
N MET A 52 10.24 11.34 -8.60
CA MET A 52 11.62 11.47 -8.14
C MET A 52 11.84 12.82 -7.45
N LEU A 53 11.44 13.93 -8.09
CA LEU A 53 11.50 15.28 -7.51
C LEU A 53 10.69 15.38 -6.21
N ARG A 54 9.49 14.78 -6.19
CA ARG A 54 8.66 14.68 -4.99
C ARG A 54 9.40 13.96 -3.85
N GLY A 55 10.08 12.86 -4.15
CA GLY A 55 10.87 12.11 -3.17
C GLY A 55 12.05 12.90 -2.61
N ILE A 56 12.77 13.65 -3.47
CA ILE A 56 13.87 14.53 -3.04
C ILE A 56 13.35 15.61 -2.07
N GLY A 57 12.22 16.25 -2.41
CA GLY A 57 11.60 17.26 -1.56
C GLY A 57 11.04 16.73 -0.23
N GLU A 58 10.54 15.49 -0.20
CA GLU A 58 10.00 14.85 1.01
C GLU A 58 11.10 14.44 2.01
N THR A 59 12.27 14.02 1.51
CA THR A 59 13.37 13.45 2.30
C THR A 59 13.81 14.32 3.50
N PRO A 60 14.05 15.64 3.36
CA PRO A 60 14.52 16.47 4.48
C PRO A 60 13.43 16.81 5.52
N ILE A 61 12.13 16.67 5.21
CA ILE A 61 11.04 17.20 6.03
C ILE A 61 11.07 16.61 7.45
N MET A 62 11.16 15.28 7.55
CA MET A 62 11.16 14.60 8.85
C MET A 62 12.48 14.80 9.61
N PRO A 63 13.68 14.52 9.03
CA PRO A 63 14.94 14.67 9.75
C PRO A 63 15.23 16.13 10.14
N LEU A 64 15.16 17.07 9.18
CA LEU A 64 15.50 18.46 9.46
C LEU A 64 14.40 19.15 10.27
N GLY A 65 13.12 18.85 10.01
CA GLY A 65 12.01 19.46 10.74
C GLY A 65 11.97 19.05 12.21
N VAL A 66 12.21 17.77 12.52
CA VAL A 66 12.27 17.28 13.90
C VAL A 66 13.50 17.83 14.62
N SER A 67 14.68 17.81 14.00
CA SER A 67 15.90 18.36 14.60
C SER A 67 15.78 19.87 14.85
N TYR A 68 15.24 20.62 13.89
CA TYR A 68 14.98 22.05 14.07
C TYR A 68 14.06 22.31 15.27
N LEU A 69 12.98 21.56 15.42
CA LEU A 69 12.09 21.71 16.58
C LEU A 69 12.82 21.38 17.89
N ASP A 70 13.61 20.32 17.91
CA ASP A 70 14.38 19.87 19.08
C ASP A 70 15.41 20.93 19.51
N ASP A 71 16.11 21.56 18.55
CA ASP A 71 17.17 22.54 18.81
C ASP A 71 16.67 23.90 19.34
N PHE A 72 15.44 24.29 18.96
CA PHE A 72 14.88 25.62 19.26
C PHE A 72 13.79 25.62 20.35
N SER A 73 13.31 24.45 20.79
CA SER A 73 12.35 24.34 21.89
C SER A 73 13.02 23.92 23.21
N ARG A 74 12.41 24.28 24.34
CA ARG A 74 12.86 23.79 25.66
C ARG A 74 12.64 22.29 25.75
N GLU A 75 13.57 21.56 26.37
CA GLU A 75 13.50 20.10 26.55
C GLU A 75 12.18 19.62 27.17
N GLU A 76 11.55 20.45 28.01
CA GLU A 76 10.25 20.19 28.63
C GLU A 76 9.07 20.23 27.63
N ASN A 77 9.17 21.10 26.61
CA ASN A 77 8.11 21.35 25.62
C ASN A 77 8.31 20.57 24.32
N THR A 78 9.53 20.17 23.99
CA THR A 78 9.84 19.41 22.77
C THR A 78 8.95 18.17 22.57
N PRO A 79 8.72 17.31 23.60
CA PRO A 79 7.89 16.13 23.44
C PRO A 79 6.44 16.45 23.05
N PHE A 80 5.90 17.58 23.54
CA PHE A 80 4.56 18.03 23.20
C PHE A 80 4.47 18.48 21.74
N TYR A 81 5.42 19.29 21.27
CA TYR A 81 5.45 19.74 19.88
C TYR A 81 5.66 18.58 18.89
N LEU A 82 6.50 17.61 19.23
CA LEU A 82 6.68 16.40 18.42
C LEU A 82 5.40 15.56 18.35
N ALA A 83 4.66 15.44 19.47
CA ALA A 83 3.37 14.75 19.47
C ALA A 83 2.34 15.45 18.58
N CYS A 84 2.31 16.78 18.56
CA CYS A 84 1.46 17.56 17.65
C CYS A 84 1.82 17.30 16.18
N ILE A 85 3.10 17.39 15.80
CA ILE A 85 3.56 17.13 14.42
C ILE A 85 3.17 15.72 13.96
N HIS A 86 3.42 14.70 14.78
CA HIS A 86 3.08 13.33 14.42
C HIS A 86 1.57 13.11 14.30
N THR A 87 0.77 13.74 15.15
CA THR A 87 -0.69 13.65 15.11
C THR A 87 -1.26 14.30 13.84
N VAL A 88 -0.78 15.50 13.49
CA VAL A 88 -1.16 16.17 12.22
C VAL A 88 -0.68 15.35 11.02
N GLY A 89 0.50 14.74 11.10
CA GLY A 89 1.02 13.84 10.07
C GLY A 89 0.12 12.63 9.78
N ILE A 90 -0.60 12.13 10.78
CA ILE A 90 -1.56 11.02 10.62
C ILE A 90 -2.85 11.47 9.92
N LEU A 91 -3.25 12.75 10.05
CA LEU A 91 -4.44 13.29 9.37
C LEU A 91 -4.23 13.43 7.85
N GLY A 92 -3.00 13.69 7.41
CA GLY A 92 -2.66 13.85 5.99
C GLY A 92 -3.16 12.71 5.10
N PRO A 93 -2.84 11.43 5.39
CA PRO A 93 -3.39 10.28 4.69
C PRO A 93 -4.92 10.25 4.65
N MET A 94 -5.62 10.63 5.72
CA MET A 94 -7.09 10.64 5.73
C MET A 94 -7.65 11.60 4.68
N PHE A 95 -7.15 12.84 4.67
CA PHE A 95 -7.52 13.83 3.65
C PHE A 95 -7.13 13.36 2.23
N GLY A 96 -5.97 12.71 2.08
CA GLY A 96 -5.52 12.15 0.81
C GLY A 96 -6.46 11.07 0.25
N PHE A 97 -6.91 10.13 1.09
CA PHE A 97 -7.89 9.11 0.68
C PHE A 97 -9.27 9.72 0.38
N MET A 98 -9.71 10.71 1.16
CA MET A 98 -10.97 11.41 0.90
C MET A 98 -10.94 12.16 -0.45
N LEU A 99 -9.89 12.94 -0.69
CA LEU A 99 -9.68 13.63 -1.97
C LEU A 99 -9.56 12.63 -3.12
N GLY A 100 -8.77 11.55 -2.94
CA GLY A 100 -8.62 10.49 -3.93
C GLY A 100 -9.94 9.80 -4.27
N SER A 101 -10.82 9.56 -3.29
CA SER A 101 -12.16 9.03 -3.52
C SER A 101 -13.03 9.98 -4.34
N TYR A 102 -12.99 11.28 -4.02
CA TYR A 102 -13.72 12.30 -4.77
C TYR A 102 -13.24 12.37 -6.22
N LEU A 103 -11.93 12.48 -6.43
CA LEU A 103 -11.32 12.52 -7.76
C LEU A 103 -11.54 11.23 -8.55
N ALA A 104 -11.68 10.08 -7.89
CA ALA A 104 -12.06 8.83 -8.53
C ALA A 104 -13.49 8.84 -9.10
N LYS A 105 -14.38 9.72 -8.62
CA LYS A 105 -15.75 9.90 -9.18
C LYS A 105 -15.80 10.91 -10.32
N VAL A 106 -14.77 11.74 -10.50
CA VAL A 106 -14.70 12.73 -11.57
C VAL A 106 -14.00 12.09 -12.78
N TYR A 107 -14.57 12.22 -13.97
CA TYR A 107 -13.98 11.62 -15.16
C TYR A 107 -12.66 12.28 -15.53
N VAL A 108 -11.69 11.50 -16.00
CA VAL A 108 -10.33 11.97 -16.29
C VAL A 108 -10.26 13.11 -17.31
N ASP A 109 -11.13 13.06 -18.33
CA ASP A 109 -11.20 14.00 -19.44
C ASP A 109 -12.29 15.08 -19.20
N ILE A 110 -12.26 15.68 -18.00
CA ILE A 110 -13.19 16.76 -17.65
C ILE A 110 -12.95 18.00 -18.53
N GLY A 111 -14.03 18.55 -19.10
CA GLY A 111 -14.00 19.75 -19.94
C GLY A 111 -13.59 19.51 -21.40
N SER A 112 -13.11 18.32 -21.76
CA SER A 112 -12.78 17.94 -23.15
C SER A 112 -13.81 17.02 -23.81
N VAL A 113 -14.65 16.34 -23.01
CA VAL A 113 -15.74 15.48 -23.47
C VAL A 113 -17.04 15.88 -22.77
N ASP A 114 -18.14 15.89 -23.53
CA ASP A 114 -19.47 16.08 -22.97
C ASP A 114 -19.87 14.84 -22.15
N LEU A 115 -19.98 15.01 -20.83
CA LEU A 115 -20.29 13.96 -19.86
C LEU A 115 -21.66 13.32 -20.11
N ASP A 116 -22.58 14.04 -20.74
CA ASP A 116 -23.93 13.55 -21.04
C ASP A 116 -23.94 12.60 -22.23
N SER A 117 -22.91 12.65 -23.09
CA SER A 117 -22.71 11.71 -24.19
C SER A 117 -21.99 10.41 -23.76
N VAL A 118 -21.40 10.39 -22.56
CA VAL A 118 -20.57 9.28 -22.08
C VAL A 118 -21.43 8.17 -21.48
N THR A 119 -21.32 6.95 -22.01
CA THR A 119 -22.11 5.78 -21.58
C THR A 119 -21.54 5.01 -20.38
N ILE A 120 -20.45 5.50 -19.77
CA ILE A 120 -19.81 4.87 -18.60
C ILE A 120 -20.01 5.69 -17.32
N ASN A 121 -19.99 5.01 -16.18
CA ASN A 121 -20.08 5.61 -14.85
C ASN A 121 -18.94 5.12 -13.94
N TYR A 122 -18.80 5.71 -12.76
CA TYR A 122 -17.72 5.41 -11.79
C TYR A 122 -17.74 4.00 -11.18
N LYS A 123 -18.73 3.16 -11.50
CA LYS A 123 -18.77 1.73 -11.15
C LYS A 123 -18.18 0.85 -12.27
N ASP A 124 -18.05 1.36 -13.50
CA ASP A 124 -17.53 0.62 -14.65
C ASP A 124 -16.00 0.46 -14.56
N SER A 125 -15.47 -0.72 -14.90
CA SER A 125 -14.02 -0.99 -14.90
C SER A 125 -13.25 -0.24 -16.00
N ARG A 126 -13.94 0.42 -16.91
CA ARG A 126 -13.39 1.38 -17.88
C ARG A 126 -13.22 2.78 -17.33
N TRP A 127 -13.89 3.12 -16.24
CA TRP A 127 -13.84 4.45 -15.67
C TRP A 127 -12.45 4.77 -15.10
N VAL A 128 -11.93 5.93 -15.48
CA VAL A 128 -10.69 6.47 -14.94
C VAL A 128 -10.99 7.80 -14.29
N GLY A 129 -10.66 7.91 -13.00
CA GLY A 129 -10.80 9.14 -12.24
C GLY A 129 -9.81 10.22 -12.67
N ALA A 130 -10.12 11.48 -12.38
CA ALA A 130 -9.25 12.64 -12.61
C ALA A 130 -8.06 12.69 -11.63
N TRP A 131 -7.20 11.68 -11.68
CA TRP A 131 -6.06 11.50 -10.78
C TRP A 131 -5.05 12.66 -10.83
N TRP A 132 -4.88 13.28 -12.00
CA TRP A 132 -3.94 14.38 -12.21
C TRP A 132 -4.31 15.63 -11.41
N LEU A 133 -5.61 15.86 -11.18
CA LEU A 133 -6.11 16.99 -10.40
C LEU A 133 -5.64 16.91 -8.94
N GLY A 134 -5.41 15.69 -8.44
CA GLY A 134 -4.85 15.46 -7.10
C GLY A 134 -3.46 16.05 -6.93
N PHE A 135 -2.59 15.91 -7.94
CA PHE A 135 -1.25 16.51 -7.92
C PHE A 135 -1.30 18.04 -7.94
N ILE A 136 -2.24 18.64 -8.67
CA ILE A 136 -2.40 20.10 -8.71
C ILE A 136 -2.90 20.62 -7.37
N VAL A 137 -3.95 20.02 -6.81
CA VAL A 137 -4.53 20.45 -5.53
C VAL A 137 -3.50 20.29 -4.40
N THR A 138 -2.90 19.12 -4.26
CA THR A 138 -1.92 18.85 -3.20
C THR A 138 -0.63 19.65 -3.39
N GLY A 139 -0.15 19.81 -4.62
CA GLY A 139 1.01 20.63 -4.94
C GLY A 139 0.79 22.11 -4.63
N THR A 140 -0.39 22.64 -4.91
CA THR A 140 -0.77 24.02 -4.57
C THR A 140 -0.80 24.21 -3.06
N VAL A 141 -1.41 23.27 -2.31
CA VAL A 141 -1.43 23.32 -0.84
C VAL A 141 -0.02 23.28 -0.27
N ILE A 142 0.86 22.42 -0.79
CA ILE A 142 2.27 22.36 -0.36
C ILE A 142 2.99 23.69 -0.65
N LEU A 143 2.79 24.27 -1.83
CA LEU A 143 3.38 25.55 -2.20
C LEU A 143 2.88 26.70 -1.32
N LEU A 144 1.59 26.75 -1.01
CA LEU A 144 1.05 27.73 -0.08
C LEU A 144 1.59 27.52 1.35
N SER A 145 1.76 26.26 1.76
CA SER A 145 2.31 25.94 3.09
C SER A 145 3.80 26.25 3.24
N SER A 146 4.55 26.38 2.13
CA SER A 146 5.96 26.76 2.17
C SER A 146 6.18 28.27 2.28
N ILE A 147 5.19 29.09 1.89
CA ILE A 147 5.26 30.56 1.97
C ILE A 147 5.59 31.05 3.40
N PRO A 148 4.92 30.58 4.48
CA PRO A 148 5.27 30.98 5.85
C PRO A 148 6.73 30.72 6.23
N PHE A 149 7.35 29.66 5.70
CA PHE A 149 8.75 29.35 5.99
C PHE A 149 9.72 30.40 5.43
N TRP A 150 9.33 31.16 4.40
CA TRP A 150 10.16 32.24 3.86
C TRP A 150 10.22 33.46 4.79
N PHE A 151 9.26 33.58 5.70
CA PHE A 151 9.18 34.67 6.67
C PHE A 151 9.81 34.31 8.02
N LEU A 152 10.36 33.10 8.17
CA LEU A 152 11.11 32.75 9.38
C LEU A 152 12.44 33.53 9.42
N PRO A 153 12.81 34.10 10.58
CA PRO A 153 14.08 34.81 10.72
C PRO A 153 15.27 33.87 10.51
N LYS A 154 16.38 34.39 9.98
CA LYS A 154 17.61 33.62 9.71
C LYS A 154 18.16 32.89 10.95
N SER A 155 17.85 33.40 12.13
CA SER A 155 18.15 32.80 13.42
C SER A 155 16.96 33.04 14.34
N LEU A 156 16.36 31.98 14.90
CA LEU A 156 15.49 32.14 16.05
C LEU A 156 16.34 32.14 17.32
N PRO A 157 16.13 33.08 18.25
CA PRO A 157 16.70 32.95 19.58
C PRO A 157 16.15 31.67 20.23
N LYS A 158 17.03 30.86 20.82
CA LYS A 158 16.59 29.65 21.54
C LYS A 158 15.69 30.07 22.69
N GLN A 159 14.56 29.37 22.86
CA GLN A 159 13.54 29.73 23.84
C GLN A 159 14.08 29.63 25.28
N GLY A 160 14.48 30.76 25.87
CA GLY A 160 15.05 30.83 27.24
C GLY A 160 16.52 31.28 27.30
N GLN A 161 17.15 31.61 26.17
CA GLN A 161 18.43 32.30 26.14
C GLN A 161 18.17 33.80 26.06
N GLU A 162 18.27 34.52 27.18
CA GLU A 162 18.31 35.99 27.17
C GLU A 162 19.53 36.44 26.35
N GLU A 163 19.34 37.48 25.54
CA GLU A 163 20.38 38.10 24.70
C GLU A 163 21.49 38.67 25.57
N SER A 164 22.45 37.82 25.95
CA SER A 164 23.75 38.29 26.41
C SER A 164 24.56 38.68 25.18
N HIS A 165 24.61 39.98 24.92
CA HIS A 165 25.63 40.59 24.09
C HIS A 165 27.01 40.07 24.53
N SER A 166 27.54 39.11 23.79
CA SER A 166 28.94 38.71 23.83
C SER A 166 29.51 38.83 22.43
N THR A 167 30.22 39.94 22.23
CA THR A 167 31.14 40.19 21.14
C THR A 167 32.08 39.00 20.94
N GLY A 168 32.18 38.56 19.68
CA GLY A 168 33.33 37.82 19.18
C GLY A 168 33.49 36.40 19.69
N THR A 169 32.75 35.46 19.14
CA THR A 169 33.27 34.11 18.91
C THR A 169 32.62 33.61 17.63
N GLU A 170 33.46 33.10 16.74
CA GLU A 170 33.07 32.58 15.44
C GLU A 170 31.76 31.80 15.52
N LEU A 171 30.86 32.14 14.61
CA LEU A 171 29.73 31.31 14.24
C LEU A 171 30.31 29.90 13.99
N PHE A 172 30.20 29.01 14.98
CA PHE A 172 30.28 27.57 14.78
C PHE A 172 29.10 27.22 13.86
N ILE A 173 29.21 27.56 12.58
CA ILE A 173 28.78 26.66 11.53
C ILE A 173 29.64 25.44 11.85
N PRO A 174 29.09 24.32 12.34
CA PRO A 174 29.78 23.08 12.12
C PRO A 174 29.84 23.04 10.59
N THR A 175 31.02 23.36 10.05
CA THR A 175 31.38 22.97 8.71
C THR A 175 30.79 21.59 8.59
N ILE A 176 29.95 21.41 7.57
CA ILE A 176 29.61 20.10 7.07
C ILE A 176 30.98 19.55 6.64
N SER A 177 31.77 19.07 7.61
CA SER A 177 32.61 17.94 7.38
C SER A 177 31.59 16.94 6.92
N LEU A 178 31.67 16.60 5.62
CA LEU A 178 31.26 15.29 5.21
C LEU A 178 31.84 14.37 6.29
N CYS A 179 30.96 13.89 7.17
CA CYS A 179 31.31 13.00 8.27
C CYS A 179 32.30 11.99 7.71
N SER A 180 33.52 11.99 8.24
CA SER A 180 34.67 11.31 7.65
C SER A 180 34.27 9.95 7.07
N PRO A 181 34.41 9.72 5.74
CA PRO A 181 34.14 8.41 5.14
C PRO A 181 34.88 7.21 5.77
N PRO A 182 36.07 7.33 6.41
CA PRO A 182 36.74 6.15 6.98
C PRO A 182 35.97 5.43 8.09
N ASP A 183 35.11 6.10 8.87
CA ASP A 183 34.39 5.47 10.00
C ASP A 183 32.96 5.01 9.66
N PHE A 184 32.40 5.47 8.54
CA PHE A 184 31.05 5.13 8.11
C PHE A 184 30.92 3.67 7.68
N ILE A 185 31.83 3.18 6.84
CA ILE A 185 31.81 1.79 6.33
C ILE A 185 32.05 0.76 7.46
N PRO A 186 33.05 0.94 8.36
CA PRO A 186 33.21 0.08 9.52
C PRO A 186 31.99 0.07 10.45
N SER A 187 31.39 1.24 10.69
CA SER A 187 30.16 1.36 11.51
C SER A 187 28.99 0.63 10.86
N LEU A 188 28.83 0.74 9.54
CA LEU A 188 27.82 0.01 8.77
C LEU A 188 28.03 -1.51 8.86
N ARG A 189 29.28 -1.97 8.74
CA ARG A 189 29.64 -3.38 8.87
C ARG A 189 29.37 -3.90 10.28
N ARG A 190 29.72 -3.14 11.31
CA ARG A 190 29.42 -3.47 12.73
C ARG A 190 27.92 -3.57 12.96
N LEU A 191 27.15 -2.66 12.37
CA LEU A 191 25.69 -2.63 12.46
C LEU A 191 25.04 -3.90 11.86
N PHE A 192 25.39 -4.29 10.63
CA PHE A 192 24.83 -5.51 10.01
C PHE A 192 25.43 -6.82 10.54
N LYS A 193 26.60 -6.79 11.18
CA LYS A 193 27.15 -7.95 11.90
C LYS A 193 26.36 -8.23 13.19
N ASN A 194 25.67 -7.24 13.74
CA ASN A 194 24.79 -7.45 14.88
C ASN A 194 23.57 -8.30 14.46
N SER A 195 23.57 -9.56 14.91
CA SER A 195 22.53 -10.53 14.57
C SER A 195 21.11 -10.12 15.02
N ILE A 196 20.96 -9.30 16.06
CA ILE A 196 19.64 -8.80 16.50
C ILE A 196 19.13 -7.75 15.52
N PHE A 197 19.99 -6.81 15.11
CA PHE A 197 19.64 -5.75 14.18
C PHE A 197 19.26 -6.31 12.80
N THR A 198 20.05 -7.26 12.29
CA THR A 198 19.78 -7.89 10.99
C THR A 198 18.48 -8.69 10.99
N MET A 199 18.20 -9.46 12.05
CA MET A 199 16.91 -10.16 12.19
C MET A 199 15.74 -9.18 12.26
N MET A 200 15.90 -8.08 12.97
CA MET A 200 14.88 -7.06 13.09
C MET A 200 14.59 -6.36 11.76
N ILE A 201 15.61 -5.97 10.99
CA ILE A 201 15.43 -5.43 9.63
C ILE A 201 14.66 -6.44 8.78
N LEU A 202 15.05 -7.72 8.81
CA LEU A 202 14.37 -8.76 8.03
C LEU A 202 12.89 -8.89 8.42
N THR A 203 12.57 -8.88 9.71
CA THR A 203 11.19 -8.91 10.21
C THR A 203 10.39 -7.70 9.71
N TYR A 204 10.94 -6.48 9.84
CA TYR A 204 10.30 -5.27 9.36
C TYR A 204 10.10 -5.29 7.85
N LEU A 205 11.10 -5.76 7.09
CA LEU A 205 11.05 -5.86 5.64
C LEU A 205 9.89 -6.75 5.19
N VAL A 206 9.76 -7.95 5.76
CA VAL A 206 8.66 -8.88 5.44
C VAL A 206 7.31 -8.29 5.84
N SER A 207 7.22 -7.68 7.03
CA SER A 207 5.98 -7.06 7.52
C SER A 207 5.51 -5.91 6.63
N VAL A 208 6.42 -5.02 6.24
CA VAL A 208 6.12 -3.87 5.39
C VAL A 208 5.78 -4.32 3.97
N ASN A 209 6.40 -5.38 3.45
CA ASN A 209 6.00 -5.97 2.17
C ASN A 209 4.52 -6.35 2.14
N GLY A 210 4.06 -7.08 3.18
CA GLY A 210 2.65 -7.45 3.33
C GLY A 210 1.74 -6.23 3.44
N PHE A 211 2.16 -5.21 4.20
CA PHE A 211 1.42 -3.97 4.39
C PHE A 211 1.27 -3.15 3.10
N ILE A 212 2.35 -2.95 2.33
CA ILE A 212 2.34 -2.21 1.07
C ILE A 212 1.50 -2.94 0.01
N GLY A 213 1.64 -4.27 -0.09
CA GLY A 213 0.80 -5.09 -0.96
C GLY A 213 -0.68 -4.96 -0.62
N MET A 214 -1.02 -5.00 0.68
CA MET A 214 -2.38 -4.82 1.17
C MET A 214 -2.95 -3.45 0.81
N ILE A 215 -2.26 -2.35 1.14
CA ILE A 215 -2.77 -1.00 0.85
C ILE A 215 -2.95 -0.76 -0.65
N THR A 216 -1.99 -1.22 -1.46
CA THR A 216 -1.97 -0.91 -2.90
C THR A 216 -3.13 -1.57 -3.65
N PHE A 217 -3.42 -2.84 -3.37
CA PHE A 217 -4.42 -3.61 -4.13
C PHE A 217 -5.75 -3.81 -3.41
N LYS A 218 -5.89 -3.40 -2.13
CA LYS A 218 -7.15 -3.52 -1.40
C LYS A 218 -8.34 -2.82 -2.09
N PRO A 219 -8.23 -1.58 -2.62
CA PRO A 219 -9.34 -0.99 -3.37
C PRO A 219 -9.77 -1.85 -4.56
N LYS A 220 -8.81 -2.41 -5.30
CA LYS A 220 -9.07 -3.28 -6.45
C LYS A 220 -9.67 -4.63 -6.03
N TYR A 221 -9.20 -5.18 -4.92
CA TYR A 221 -9.79 -6.38 -4.31
C TYR A 221 -11.26 -6.15 -3.94
N MET A 222 -11.59 -5.02 -3.32
CA MET A 222 -12.95 -4.64 -2.98
C MET A 222 -13.85 -4.46 -4.22
N GLU A 223 -13.29 -3.92 -5.30
CA GLU A 223 -13.97 -3.78 -6.58
C GLU A 223 -14.29 -5.14 -7.22
N GLN A 224 -13.33 -6.06 -7.27
CA GLN A 224 -13.48 -7.31 -8.01
C GLN A 224 -14.23 -8.39 -7.21
N VAL A 225 -14.02 -8.46 -5.89
CA VAL A 225 -14.65 -9.49 -5.03
C VAL A 225 -16.01 -9.06 -4.52
N PHE A 226 -16.16 -7.80 -4.08
CA PHE A 226 -17.42 -7.30 -3.48
C PHE A 226 -18.24 -6.44 -4.44
N GLY A 227 -17.77 -6.16 -5.66
CA GLY A 227 -18.52 -5.37 -6.65
C GLY A 227 -18.69 -3.89 -6.28
N GLN A 228 -17.87 -3.37 -5.35
CA GLN A 228 -17.98 -1.97 -4.90
C GLN A 228 -17.14 -1.05 -5.79
N SER A 229 -17.65 0.14 -6.11
CA SER A 229 -16.85 1.12 -6.90
C SER A 229 -15.54 1.48 -6.20
N ALA A 230 -14.47 1.73 -6.98
CA ALA A 230 -13.18 2.15 -6.46
C ALA A 230 -13.26 3.36 -5.52
N SER A 231 -14.09 4.37 -5.86
CA SER A 231 -14.29 5.56 -5.02
C SER A 231 -14.85 5.22 -3.63
N LYS A 232 -15.90 4.40 -3.55
CA LYS A 232 -16.48 3.93 -2.28
C LYS A 232 -15.46 3.12 -1.47
N ALA A 233 -14.66 2.28 -2.11
CA ALA A 233 -13.61 1.52 -1.44
C ALA A 233 -12.54 2.42 -0.83
N ILE A 234 -12.00 3.37 -1.61
CA ILE A 234 -10.98 4.34 -1.15
C ILE A 234 -11.54 5.19 0.01
N PHE A 235 -12.79 5.65 -0.08
CA PHE A 235 -13.44 6.42 0.98
C PHE A 235 -13.49 5.64 2.30
N LEU A 236 -13.97 4.40 2.24
CA LEU A 236 -14.14 3.56 3.43
C LEU A 236 -12.80 3.18 4.06
N ILE A 237 -11.77 2.93 3.26
CA ILE A 237 -10.40 2.75 3.78
C ILE A 237 -9.95 4.01 4.53
N GLY A 238 -10.19 5.20 3.95
CA GLY A 238 -9.81 6.48 4.55
C GLY A 238 -10.49 6.76 5.89
N ILE A 239 -11.79 6.52 6.01
CA ILE A 239 -12.57 6.88 7.21
C ILE A 239 -12.64 5.77 8.27
N LEU A 240 -12.50 4.49 7.89
CA LEU A 240 -12.56 3.38 8.85
C LEU A 240 -11.19 2.86 9.23
N ASN A 241 -10.35 2.51 8.25
CA ASN A 241 -9.07 1.86 8.54
C ASN A 241 -8.02 2.83 9.09
N LEU A 242 -7.91 4.06 8.56
CA LEU A 242 -6.87 4.99 9.00
C LEU A 242 -7.08 5.49 10.44
N PRO A 243 -8.29 5.89 10.89
CA PRO A 243 -8.53 6.20 12.29
C PRO A 243 -8.28 5.02 13.21
N ALA A 244 -8.65 3.80 12.78
CA ALA A 244 -8.36 2.59 13.54
C ALA A 244 -6.85 2.38 13.75
N VAL A 245 -6.03 2.64 12.72
CA VAL A 245 -4.56 2.62 12.86
C VAL A 245 -4.08 3.69 13.84
N ALA A 246 -4.58 4.92 13.73
CA ALA A 246 -4.21 6.02 14.63
C ALA A 246 -4.51 5.70 16.11
N LEU A 247 -5.73 5.23 16.38
CA LEU A 247 -6.16 4.81 17.71
C LEU A 247 -5.34 3.62 18.23
N GLY A 248 -4.95 2.70 17.36
CA GLY A 248 -4.10 1.57 17.72
C GLY A 248 -2.70 2.01 18.15
N ILE A 249 -2.06 2.92 17.40
CA ILE A 249 -0.73 3.48 17.77
C ILE A 249 -0.77 4.15 19.14
N ILE A 250 -1.80 4.98 19.39
CA ILE A 250 -2.01 5.67 20.67
C ILE A 250 -2.23 4.64 21.80
N THR A 251 -3.09 3.66 21.58
CA THR A 251 -3.38 2.61 22.56
C THR A 251 -2.14 1.79 22.90
N GLY A 252 -1.33 1.42 21.89
CA GLY A 252 -0.04 0.74 22.09
C GLY A 252 0.94 1.56 22.93
N GLY A 253 1.01 2.88 22.70
CA GLY A 253 1.80 3.81 23.52
C GLY A 253 1.29 3.92 24.95
N LEU A 254 -0.03 4.00 25.15
CA LEU A 254 -0.67 4.05 26.47
C LEU A 254 -0.42 2.78 27.28
N ILE A 255 -0.47 1.60 26.65
CA ILE A 255 -0.16 0.31 27.30
C ILE A 255 1.27 0.31 27.85
N LEU A 256 2.24 0.75 27.04
CA LEU A 256 3.65 0.83 27.46
C LEU A 256 3.84 1.77 28.65
N LYS A 257 3.22 2.96 28.60
CA LYS A 257 3.33 3.97 29.65
C LYS A 257 2.64 3.53 30.95
N ARG A 258 1.42 3.01 30.87
CA ARG A 258 0.60 2.63 32.03
C ARG A 258 1.19 1.44 32.78
N PHE A 259 1.66 0.43 32.06
CA PHE A 259 2.24 -0.77 32.67
C PHE A 259 3.77 -0.70 32.84
N LYS A 260 4.40 0.43 32.51
CA LYS A 260 5.86 0.64 32.59
C LYS A 260 6.65 -0.54 32.01
N LEU A 261 6.23 -1.01 30.83
CA LEU A 261 6.76 -2.23 30.22
C LEU A 261 8.18 -1.98 29.70
N GLY A 262 9.14 -2.78 30.16
CA GLY A 262 10.48 -2.83 29.58
C GLY A 262 10.49 -3.46 28.19
N VAL A 263 11.68 -3.58 27.59
CA VAL A 263 11.88 -4.10 26.21
C VAL A 263 11.24 -5.47 25.99
N ILE A 264 11.31 -6.38 26.97
CA ILE A 264 10.70 -7.71 26.88
C ILE A 264 9.17 -7.62 26.90
N GLY A 265 8.60 -6.74 27.72
CA GLY A 265 7.16 -6.50 27.77
C GLY A 265 6.65 -5.87 26.48
N ALA A 266 7.37 -4.89 25.93
CA ALA A 266 7.08 -4.28 24.63
C ALA A 266 7.10 -5.31 23.50
N ALA A 267 8.10 -6.20 23.47
CA ALA A 267 8.18 -7.28 22.49
C ALA A 267 6.99 -8.24 22.60
N ARG A 268 6.54 -8.60 23.82
CA ARG A 268 5.34 -9.44 24.01
C ARG A 268 4.09 -8.79 23.44
N VAL A 269 3.84 -7.52 23.76
CA VAL A 269 2.68 -6.79 23.22
C VAL A 269 2.71 -6.74 21.70
N SER A 270 3.87 -6.46 21.10
CA SER A 270 4.03 -6.44 19.63
C SER A 270 3.71 -7.79 18.99
N ILE A 271 4.16 -8.90 19.59
CA ILE A 271 3.91 -10.24 19.08
C ILE A 271 2.44 -10.62 19.24
N THR A 272 1.84 -10.36 20.40
CA THR A 272 0.41 -10.63 20.62
C THR A 272 -0.47 -9.85 19.63
N ALA A 273 -0.16 -8.57 19.39
CA ALA A 273 -0.82 -7.76 18.38
C ALA A 273 -0.65 -8.33 16.96
N SER A 274 0.57 -8.72 16.59
CA SER A 274 0.87 -9.29 15.27
C SER A 274 0.16 -10.64 15.04
N VAL A 275 0.12 -11.51 16.04
CA VAL A 275 -0.60 -12.79 15.99
C VAL A 275 -2.11 -12.56 15.92
N GLY A 276 -2.66 -11.65 16.72
CA GLY A 276 -4.08 -11.28 16.67
C GLY A 276 -4.49 -10.74 15.30
N SER A 277 -3.65 -9.88 14.69
CA SER A 277 -3.85 -9.40 13.33
C SER A 277 -3.79 -10.53 12.30
N LEU A 278 -2.88 -11.50 12.44
CA LEU A 278 -2.81 -12.66 11.55
C LEU A 278 -4.08 -13.52 11.63
N CYS A 279 -4.61 -13.76 12.83
CA CYS A 279 -5.86 -14.50 13.02
C CYS A 279 -7.04 -13.80 12.33
N LEU A 280 -7.15 -12.47 12.46
CA LEU A 280 -8.20 -11.69 11.79
C LEU A 280 -8.04 -11.67 10.26
N LEU A 281 -6.81 -11.67 9.76
CA LEU A 281 -6.55 -11.80 8.31
C LEU A 281 -6.95 -13.18 7.79
N PHE A 282 -6.69 -14.24 8.56
CA PHE A 282 -7.10 -15.59 8.21
C PHE A 282 -8.63 -15.71 8.15
N ILE A 283 -9.35 -15.14 9.12
CA ILE A 283 -10.83 -15.10 9.11
C ILE A 283 -11.35 -14.38 7.85
N GLN A 284 -10.72 -13.27 7.46
CA GLN A 284 -11.12 -12.51 6.27
C GLN A 284 -11.02 -13.31 4.96
N ILE A 285 -10.20 -14.36 4.88
CA ILE A 285 -10.14 -15.23 3.69
C ILE A 285 -11.51 -15.87 3.42
N PHE A 286 -12.25 -16.23 4.47
CA PHE A 286 -13.54 -16.91 4.34
C PHE A 286 -14.72 -15.95 4.08
N ILE A 287 -14.47 -14.65 4.07
CA ILE A 287 -15.50 -13.63 3.85
C ILE A 287 -15.43 -13.16 2.41
N TYR A 288 -16.34 -13.65 1.58
CA TYR A 288 -16.40 -13.33 0.16
C TYR A 288 -17.85 -13.29 -0.32
N CYS A 289 -18.06 -12.70 -1.50
CA CYS A 289 -19.34 -12.72 -2.20
C CYS A 289 -19.26 -13.64 -3.42
N ASP A 290 -20.42 -14.01 -3.93
CA ASP A 290 -20.54 -14.78 -5.18
C ASP A 290 -19.91 -14.03 -6.35
N LYS A 291 -19.41 -14.80 -7.33
CA LYS A 291 -18.71 -14.28 -8.52
C LYS A 291 -19.63 -13.40 -9.35
N ALA A 292 -19.06 -12.48 -10.13
CA ALA A 292 -19.83 -11.77 -11.15
C ALA A 292 -20.23 -12.79 -12.20
N GLU A 293 -21.52 -12.92 -12.47
CA GLU A 293 -22.04 -13.76 -13.54
C GLU A 293 -21.85 -13.03 -14.87
N VAL A 294 -20.90 -13.48 -15.66
CA VAL A 294 -20.54 -12.94 -16.97
C VAL A 294 -20.62 -14.06 -17.98
N ALA A 295 -21.55 -13.92 -18.93
CA ALA A 295 -21.81 -14.91 -19.96
C ALA A 295 -20.55 -15.21 -20.79
N GLY A 296 -20.22 -16.49 -20.92
CA GLY A 296 -19.06 -16.98 -21.64
C GLY A 296 -17.72 -16.88 -20.88
N LEU A 297 -17.70 -16.36 -19.65
CA LEU A 297 -16.47 -16.26 -18.84
C LEU A 297 -16.60 -16.91 -17.47
N THR A 298 -17.67 -16.63 -16.73
CA THR A 298 -17.91 -17.21 -15.39
C THR A 298 -19.17 -18.08 -15.35
N VAL A 299 -20.11 -17.84 -16.27
CA VAL A 299 -21.30 -18.65 -16.52
C VAL A 299 -21.42 -18.93 -18.01
N SER A 300 -21.96 -20.08 -18.40
CA SER A 300 -22.29 -20.40 -19.79
C SER A 300 -23.49 -19.55 -20.24
N TYR A 301 -23.71 -19.43 -21.55
CA TYR A 301 -24.94 -18.79 -22.08
C TYR A 301 -26.22 -19.55 -21.70
N GLN A 302 -26.10 -20.79 -21.22
CA GLN A 302 -27.22 -21.62 -20.73
C GLN A 302 -27.43 -21.47 -19.22
N GLY A 303 -26.56 -20.73 -18.51
CA GLY A 303 -26.67 -20.48 -17.07
C GLY A 303 -25.81 -21.39 -16.19
N ASP A 304 -25.03 -22.31 -16.76
CA ASP A 304 -24.17 -23.20 -15.99
C ASP A 304 -22.93 -22.48 -15.47
N SER A 305 -22.58 -22.69 -14.21
CA SER A 305 -21.39 -22.08 -13.60
C SER A 305 -20.09 -22.73 -14.11
N GLN A 306 -19.52 -22.17 -15.17
CA GLN A 306 -18.26 -22.62 -15.76
C GLN A 306 -17.31 -21.45 -16.00
N VAL A 307 -16.14 -21.49 -15.35
CA VAL A 307 -15.09 -20.49 -15.58
C VAL A 307 -14.27 -20.87 -16.82
N SER A 308 -14.30 -20.01 -17.84
CA SER A 308 -13.52 -20.15 -19.07
C SER A 308 -12.49 -19.02 -19.21
N TYR A 309 -11.27 -19.42 -19.59
CA TYR A 309 -10.19 -18.50 -19.94
C TYR A 309 -10.06 -18.30 -21.46
N ASN A 310 -10.82 -19.08 -22.25
CA ASN A 310 -10.83 -18.95 -23.71
C ASN A 310 -11.75 -17.80 -24.12
N GLN A 311 -11.31 -16.95 -25.04
CA GLN A 311 -12.14 -15.83 -25.53
C GLN A 311 -13.26 -16.30 -26.45
N GLN A 312 -13.15 -17.48 -27.06
CA GLN A 312 -14.15 -18.03 -27.98
C GLN A 312 -15.46 -18.40 -27.27
N THR A 313 -15.44 -18.65 -25.95
CA THR A 313 -16.65 -18.96 -25.18
C THR A 313 -17.58 -17.76 -25.00
N LEU A 314 -17.14 -16.55 -25.41
CA LEU A 314 -18.00 -15.37 -25.53
C LEU A 314 -18.96 -15.46 -26.73
N LEU A 315 -18.69 -16.32 -27.72
CA LEU A 315 -19.54 -16.53 -28.87
C LEU A 315 -20.49 -17.71 -28.62
N SER A 316 -21.76 -17.55 -29.00
CA SER A 316 -22.83 -18.52 -28.85
C SER A 316 -23.79 -18.42 -30.03
N GLN A 317 -24.63 -19.43 -30.25
CA GLN A 317 -25.60 -19.45 -31.35
C GLN A 317 -26.49 -18.18 -31.38
N CYS A 318 -26.82 -17.63 -30.21
CA CYS A 318 -27.67 -16.45 -30.09
C CYS A 318 -27.01 -15.15 -30.59
N ASN A 319 -25.67 -15.04 -30.57
CA ASN A 319 -24.93 -13.85 -31.01
C ASN A 319 -24.18 -14.03 -32.33
N MET A 320 -24.24 -15.21 -32.97
CA MET A 320 -23.61 -15.46 -34.27
C MET A 320 -24.22 -14.65 -35.41
N GLY A 321 -25.46 -14.16 -35.26
CA GLY A 321 -26.10 -13.27 -36.23
C GLY A 321 -25.43 -11.89 -36.33
N CYS A 322 -24.50 -11.58 -35.43
CA CYS A 322 -23.71 -10.36 -35.43
C CYS A 322 -22.22 -10.74 -35.47
N SER A 323 -21.42 -10.12 -36.35
CA SER A 323 -19.95 -10.33 -36.38
C SER A 323 -19.27 -9.62 -35.19
N CYS A 324 -19.62 -10.03 -33.97
CA CYS A 324 -19.22 -9.37 -32.74
C CYS A 324 -17.72 -9.51 -32.50
N SER A 325 -17.07 -8.38 -32.24
CA SER A 325 -15.68 -8.39 -31.80
C SER A 325 -15.60 -8.86 -30.35
N VAL A 326 -14.91 -9.98 -30.16
CA VAL A 326 -14.57 -10.52 -28.83
C VAL A 326 -13.52 -9.68 -28.11
N LYS A 327 -13.04 -8.56 -28.66
CA LYS A 327 -12.00 -7.72 -28.02
C LYS A 327 -12.58 -6.59 -27.17
N HIS A 328 -13.78 -6.11 -27.49
CA HIS A 328 -14.42 -5.02 -26.74
C HIS A 328 -14.92 -5.50 -25.37
N TRP A 329 -15.02 -4.53 -24.45
CA TRP A 329 -15.51 -4.75 -23.09
C TRP A 329 -16.41 -3.58 -22.72
N ASP A 330 -17.68 -3.70 -23.07
CA ASP A 330 -18.69 -2.68 -22.84
C ASP A 330 -19.84 -3.36 -22.08
N PRO A 331 -19.64 -3.69 -20.79
CA PRO A 331 -20.52 -4.60 -20.08
C PRO A 331 -21.95 -4.07 -20.03
N VAL A 332 -22.91 -4.96 -20.24
CA VAL A 332 -24.34 -4.68 -20.09
C VAL A 332 -24.98 -5.71 -19.18
N CYS A 333 -25.90 -5.27 -18.35
CA CYS A 333 -26.64 -6.09 -17.41
C CYS A 333 -28.00 -6.44 -17.97
N ALA A 334 -28.31 -7.74 -18.03
CA ALA A 334 -29.66 -8.20 -18.33
C ALA A 334 -30.49 -8.35 -17.04
N TYR A 335 -31.81 -8.26 -17.16
CA TYR A 335 -32.73 -8.40 -16.02
C TYR A 335 -32.64 -9.75 -15.32
N ASN A 336 -32.16 -10.79 -15.99
CA ASN A 336 -31.87 -12.09 -15.38
C ASN A 336 -30.67 -12.05 -14.42
N GLY A 337 -29.96 -10.93 -14.29
CA GLY A 337 -28.79 -10.77 -13.40
C GLY A 337 -27.46 -11.23 -14.02
N VAL A 338 -27.46 -11.61 -15.30
CA VAL A 338 -26.25 -12.00 -16.04
C VAL A 338 -25.69 -10.80 -16.80
N THR A 339 -24.39 -10.58 -16.67
CA THR A 339 -23.66 -9.55 -17.41
C THR A 339 -23.15 -10.10 -18.74
N TYR A 340 -23.32 -9.36 -19.82
CA TYR A 340 -22.72 -9.69 -21.12
C TYR A 340 -21.56 -8.74 -21.39
N ALA A 341 -20.50 -9.24 -22.03
CA ALA A 341 -19.28 -8.47 -22.25
C ALA A 341 -19.44 -7.29 -23.23
N SER A 342 -20.48 -7.30 -24.07
CA SER A 342 -20.89 -6.18 -24.92
C SER A 342 -22.37 -6.30 -25.31
N PRO A 343 -23.03 -5.20 -25.76
CA PRO A 343 -24.39 -5.27 -26.30
C PRO A 343 -24.50 -6.22 -27.51
N CYS A 344 -23.45 -6.27 -28.35
CA CYS A 344 -23.38 -7.19 -29.48
C CYS A 344 -23.35 -8.65 -29.01
N LEU A 345 -22.55 -8.96 -28.00
CA LEU A 345 -22.45 -10.32 -27.45
C LEU A 345 -23.72 -10.75 -26.70
N ALA A 346 -24.54 -9.78 -26.25
CA ALA A 346 -25.91 -9.99 -25.78
C ALA A 346 -26.94 -10.19 -26.93
N GLY A 347 -26.54 -9.96 -28.18
CA GLY A 347 -27.39 -10.11 -29.36
C GLY A 347 -28.43 -9.00 -29.53
N CYS A 348 -28.16 -7.80 -29.01
CA CYS A 348 -29.07 -6.65 -29.10
C CYS A 348 -29.05 -6.00 -30.48
N GLN A 349 -30.22 -5.58 -30.97
CA GLN A 349 -30.38 -5.01 -32.32
C GLN A 349 -30.74 -3.53 -32.32
N THR A 350 -31.38 -3.04 -31.25
CA THR A 350 -31.88 -1.66 -31.16
C THR A 350 -31.42 -1.03 -29.85
N PHE A 351 -31.41 0.30 -29.80
CA PHE A 351 -31.06 1.05 -28.61
C PHE A 351 -31.93 2.29 -28.47
N THR A 352 -32.15 2.74 -27.24
CA THR A 352 -32.88 3.96 -26.89
C THR A 352 -32.12 4.73 -25.83
N GLY A 353 -32.23 6.05 -25.83
CA GLY A 353 -31.54 6.91 -24.87
C GLY A 353 -30.18 7.39 -25.36
N ILE A 354 -29.58 8.31 -24.61
CA ILE A 354 -28.30 8.96 -24.91
C ILE A 354 -27.41 8.82 -23.67
N GLY A 355 -26.12 8.55 -23.90
CA GLY A 355 -25.13 8.48 -22.83
C GLY A 355 -25.45 7.43 -21.77
N ARG A 356 -25.61 7.86 -20.51
CA ARG A 356 -25.74 6.96 -19.35
C ARG A 356 -27.08 6.24 -19.25
N ASP A 357 -28.13 6.85 -19.81
CA ASP A 357 -29.49 6.29 -19.80
C ASP A 357 -29.76 5.46 -21.06
N MET A 358 -28.70 5.11 -21.81
CA MET A 358 -28.80 4.27 -22.99
C MET A 358 -29.16 2.84 -22.58
N MET A 359 -30.24 2.33 -23.16
CA MET A 359 -30.72 0.96 -23.00
C MET A 359 -30.74 0.28 -24.36
N PHE A 360 -30.36 -1.00 -24.38
CA PHE A 360 -30.39 -1.82 -25.58
C PHE A 360 -31.58 -2.76 -25.53
N HIS A 361 -32.24 -2.96 -26.66
CA HIS A 361 -33.46 -3.75 -26.78
C HIS A 361 -33.31 -4.83 -27.87
N ASN A 362 -34.22 -5.80 -27.78
CA ASN A 362 -34.30 -6.95 -28.69
C ASN A 362 -33.02 -7.80 -28.65
N CYS A 363 -32.56 -8.12 -27.45
CA CYS A 363 -31.36 -8.91 -27.20
C CYS A 363 -31.68 -10.41 -27.21
N THR A 364 -31.20 -11.13 -28.23
CA THR A 364 -31.49 -12.55 -28.46
C THR A 364 -30.89 -13.48 -27.39
N CYS A 365 -29.73 -13.14 -26.82
CA CYS A 365 -29.05 -13.95 -25.81
C CYS A 365 -29.56 -13.73 -24.39
N ALA A 366 -30.34 -12.66 -24.16
CA ALA A 366 -30.93 -12.34 -22.86
C ALA A 366 -32.32 -13.00 -22.66
N ARG A 367 -32.80 -13.74 -23.66
CA ARG A 367 -34.12 -14.39 -23.63
C ARG A 367 -34.11 -15.57 -22.66
N GLU A 368 -34.98 -15.51 -21.65
CA GLU A 368 -35.23 -16.61 -20.72
C GLU A 368 -36.26 -17.57 -21.33
N THR A 369 -36.00 -18.88 -21.29
CA THR A 369 -36.77 -19.90 -22.02
C THR A 369 -38.22 -20.09 -21.52
N MET A 370 -38.62 -19.43 -20.43
CA MET A 370 -39.84 -19.72 -19.66
C MET A 370 -40.73 -18.50 -19.35
N THR A 371 -40.42 -17.29 -19.83
CA THR A 371 -41.26 -16.09 -19.61
C THR A 371 -41.55 -15.33 -20.91
N PRO A 372 -42.71 -14.64 -21.06
CA PRO A 372 -43.04 -13.89 -22.27
C PRO A 372 -42.03 -12.76 -22.51
N ALA A 373 -41.96 -12.28 -23.74
CA ALA A 373 -41.00 -11.34 -24.35
C ALA A 373 -40.88 -9.93 -23.71
N ILE A 374 -41.14 -9.77 -22.41
CA ILE A 374 -41.25 -8.48 -21.72
C ILE A 374 -39.86 -7.92 -21.34
N ASN A 375 -38.81 -8.75 -21.21
CA ASN A 375 -37.50 -8.30 -20.70
C ASN A 375 -36.32 -8.63 -21.63
N MET A 376 -36.42 -8.34 -22.93
CA MET A 376 -35.29 -8.48 -23.89
C MET A 376 -34.40 -7.24 -23.95
N SER A 377 -34.37 -6.47 -22.87
CA SER A 377 -33.59 -5.25 -22.75
C SER A 377 -32.45 -5.42 -21.75
N VAL A 378 -31.37 -4.68 -21.99
CA VAL A 378 -30.19 -4.67 -21.14
C VAL A 378 -29.77 -3.24 -20.85
N GLU A 379 -29.33 -3.01 -19.62
CA GLU A 379 -28.87 -1.72 -19.12
C GLU A 379 -27.35 -1.65 -19.14
N LEU A 380 -26.79 -0.45 -19.20
CA LEU A 380 -25.34 -0.25 -19.18
C LEU A 380 -24.72 -0.63 -17.83
N GLY A 381 -23.56 -1.29 -17.89
CA GLY A 381 -22.77 -1.65 -16.72
C GLY A 381 -22.86 -3.12 -16.35
N GLN A 382 -22.19 -3.47 -15.26
CA GLN A 382 -22.22 -4.83 -14.72
C GLN A 382 -23.41 -5.02 -13.78
N CYS A 383 -23.99 -6.21 -13.78
CA CYS A 383 -25.05 -6.53 -12.84
C CYS A 383 -24.55 -6.46 -11.39
N PRO A 384 -25.39 -5.99 -10.45
CA PRO A 384 -25.11 -6.12 -9.03
C PRO A 384 -24.98 -7.61 -8.66
N ARG A 385 -24.20 -7.90 -7.62
CA ARG A 385 -24.08 -9.28 -7.13
C ARG A 385 -25.43 -9.70 -6.53
N ARG A 386 -25.91 -10.91 -6.86
CA ARG A 386 -27.25 -11.43 -6.48
C ARG A 386 -27.47 -11.57 -4.96
N SER A 387 -26.41 -11.83 -4.19
CA SER A 387 -26.50 -12.09 -2.74
C SER A 387 -26.49 -10.82 -1.89
N ASN A 388 -26.74 -10.95 -0.57
CA ASN A 388 -26.58 -9.93 0.48
C ASN A 388 -25.11 -9.45 0.66
N CYS A 389 -24.40 -9.23 -0.45
CA CYS A 389 -22.99 -8.89 -0.52
C CYS A 389 -22.69 -7.57 0.19
N ASP A 390 -23.63 -6.63 0.21
CA ASP A 390 -23.49 -5.38 0.98
C ASP A 390 -23.37 -5.63 2.49
N HIS A 391 -24.07 -6.62 3.04
CA HIS A 391 -23.93 -7.02 4.45
C HIS A 391 -22.59 -7.71 4.71
N ILE A 392 -22.20 -8.66 3.86
CA ILE A 392 -20.91 -9.36 3.95
C ILE A 392 -19.75 -8.36 3.85
N PHE A 393 -19.86 -7.38 2.96
CA PHE A 393 -18.90 -6.30 2.79
C PHE A 393 -18.76 -5.43 4.04
N LYS A 394 -19.87 -5.08 4.71
CA LYS A 394 -19.83 -4.35 5.99
C LYS A 394 -19.08 -5.13 7.07
N ILE A 395 -19.32 -6.45 7.16
CA ILE A 395 -18.61 -7.35 8.10
C ILE A 395 -17.11 -7.38 7.76
N TYR A 396 -16.75 -7.54 6.49
CA TYR A 396 -15.36 -7.49 6.03
C TYR A 396 -14.67 -6.17 6.43
N MET A 397 -15.34 -5.03 6.23
CA MET A 397 -14.79 -3.72 6.59
C MET A 397 -14.62 -3.56 8.10
N ALA A 398 -15.57 -4.01 8.91
CA ALA A 398 -15.47 -3.98 10.37
C ALA A 398 -14.29 -4.81 10.87
N LEU A 399 -14.12 -6.04 10.36
CA LEU A 399 -12.99 -6.91 10.70
C LEU A 399 -11.66 -6.35 10.19
N SER A 400 -11.65 -5.72 9.02
CA SER A 400 -10.45 -5.08 8.49
C SER A 400 -10.03 -3.88 9.34
N ALA A 401 -10.98 -3.07 9.81
CA ALA A 401 -10.71 -1.95 10.73
C ALA A 401 -10.19 -2.46 12.08
N LEU A 402 -10.84 -3.48 12.66
CA LEU A 402 -10.38 -4.12 13.90
C LEU A 402 -8.97 -4.72 13.75
N GLY A 403 -8.70 -5.42 12.65
CA GLY A 403 -7.36 -5.95 12.36
C GLY A 403 -6.30 -4.87 12.22
N SER A 404 -6.66 -3.74 11.58
CA SER A 404 -5.76 -2.59 11.45
C SER A 404 -5.46 -1.96 12.82
N PHE A 405 -6.46 -1.83 13.69
CA PHE A 405 -6.30 -1.36 15.07
C PHE A 405 -5.39 -2.29 15.88
N ILE A 406 -5.66 -3.59 15.89
CA ILE A 406 -4.86 -4.56 16.65
C ILE A 406 -3.42 -4.58 16.15
N SER A 407 -3.21 -4.59 14.82
CA SER A 407 -1.86 -4.52 14.24
C SER A 407 -1.11 -3.25 14.69
N ALA A 408 -1.79 -2.10 14.66
CA ALA A 408 -1.23 -0.82 15.05
C ALA A 408 -0.88 -0.71 16.55
N CYS A 409 -1.59 -1.41 17.44
CA CYS A 409 -1.23 -1.53 18.86
C CYS A 409 0.19 -2.11 19.07
N GLY A 410 0.67 -2.93 18.14
CA GLY A 410 2.03 -3.47 18.16
C GLY A 410 3.11 -2.54 17.62
N GLY A 411 2.74 -1.46 16.92
CA GLY A 411 3.67 -0.54 16.25
C GLY A 411 4.62 0.18 17.21
N THR A 412 4.07 0.92 18.18
CA THR A 412 4.86 1.67 19.19
C THR A 412 5.76 0.74 20.03
N PRO A 413 5.26 -0.39 20.58
CA PRO A 413 6.11 -1.38 21.23
C PRO A 413 7.22 -1.94 20.33
N GLY A 414 6.92 -2.22 19.07
CA GLY A 414 7.90 -2.69 18.09
C GLY A 414 9.01 -1.67 17.81
N TYR A 415 8.69 -0.38 17.80
CA TYR A 415 9.68 0.69 17.64
C TYR A 415 10.62 0.83 18.84
N ILE A 416 10.12 0.63 20.07
CA ILE A 416 10.96 0.63 21.28
C ILE A 416 11.97 -0.52 21.25
N VAL A 417 11.55 -1.70 20.76
CA VAL A 417 12.45 -2.85 20.57
C VAL A 417 13.59 -2.53 19.59
N LEU A 418 13.35 -1.63 18.63
CA LEU A 418 14.37 -1.18 17.69
C LEU A 418 15.44 -0.29 18.31
N SER A 419 15.09 0.41 19.39
CA SER A 419 15.97 1.35 20.09
C SER A 419 16.96 0.68 21.06
N ILE A 420 17.16 -0.64 20.99
CA ILE A 420 18.09 -1.39 21.87
C ILE A 420 19.57 -1.05 21.60
N GLN A 421 19.93 -0.62 20.39
CA GLN A 421 21.29 -0.12 20.11
C GLN A 421 21.38 1.37 20.45
N LYS A 422 21.88 1.68 21.65
CA LYS A 422 22.05 3.06 22.11
C LYS A 422 23.15 3.80 21.33
N ASP A 423 24.23 3.12 20.96
CA ASP A 423 25.45 3.75 20.43
C ASP A 423 25.39 4.13 18.93
N LEU A 424 24.45 3.59 18.16
CA LEU A 424 24.31 3.83 16.70
C LEU A 424 22.85 4.08 16.28
N LYS A 425 22.02 4.64 17.18
CA LYS A 425 20.56 4.74 17.00
C LYS A 425 20.14 5.47 15.73
N SER A 426 20.74 6.62 15.42
CA SER A 426 20.42 7.43 14.25
C SER A 426 20.80 6.73 12.93
N LEU A 427 22.00 6.15 12.87
CA LEU A 427 22.46 5.36 11.72
C LEU A 427 21.58 4.12 11.48
N ALA A 428 21.24 3.40 12.54
CA ALA A 428 20.38 2.23 12.51
C ALA A 428 18.98 2.56 11.98
N LEU A 429 18.38 3.65 12.46
CA LEU A 429 17.07 4.13 12.02
C LEU A 429 17.09 4.62 10.57
N GLY A 430 18.14 5.34 10.17
CA GLY A 430 18.36 5.78 8.79
C GLY A 430 18.47 4.61 7.82
N MET A 431 19.31 3.62 8.14
CA MET A 431 19.48 2.41 7.31
C MET A 431 18.21 1.55 7.26
N GLN A 432 17.51 1.39 8.39
CA GLN A 432 16.23 0.70 8.40
C GLN A 432 15.24 1.39 7.45
N THR A 433 15.11 2.72 7.54
CA THR A 433 14.19 3.50 6.70
C THR A 433 14.53 3.33 5.22
N LEU A 434 15.82 3.45 4.85
CA LEU A 434 16.28 3.26 3.48
C LEU A 434 15.94 1.86 2.94
N ILE A 435 16.26 0.81 3.70
CA ILE A 435 16.01 -0.59 3.29
C ILE A 435 14.52 -0.87 3.17
N VAL A 436 13.73 -0.44 4.16
CA VAL A 436 12.28 -0.66 4.18
C VAL A 436 11.60 0.10 3.06
N ARG A 437 12.00 1.33 2.74
CA ARG A 437 11.41 2.09 1.63
C ARG A 437 11.80 1.49 0.27
N THR A 438 13.05 1.10 0.10
CA THR A 438 13.57 0.58 -1.17
C THR A 438 13.09 -0.84 -1.44
N LEU A 439 13.34 -1.78 -0.52
CA LEU A 439 13.03 -3.20 -0.69
C LEU A 439 11.63 -3.57 -0.17
N GLY A 440 11.08 -2.80 0.77
CA GLY A 440 9.74 -3.01 1.29
C GLY A 440 8.65 -2.24 0.55
N GLY A 441 9.01 -1.17 -0.18
CA GLY A 441 8.06 -0.34 -0.92
C GLY A 441 7.98 -0.66 -2.41
N ILE A 442 9.12 -0.83 -3.08
CA ILE A 442 9.18 -0.92 -4.55
C ILE A 442 8.80 -2.33 -5.07
N PRO A 443 9.39 -3.44 -4.57
CA PRO A 443 9.05 -4.79 -5.05
C PRO A 443 7.60 -5.26 -4.82
N PRO A 444 6.90 -4.97 -3.70
CA PRO A 444 5.57 -5.50 -3.44
C PRO A 444 4.53 -5.18 -4.52
N PRO A 445 4.32 -3.91 -4.92
CA PRO A 445 3.45 -3.59 -6.04
C PRO A 445 3.80 -4.38 -7.31
N ILE A 446 5.09 -4.75 -7.46
CA ILE A 446 5.59 -5.45 -8.63
C ILE A 446 5.13 -6.90 -8.70
N TYR A 447 5.46 -7.70 -7.69
CA TYR A 447 5.09 -9.11 -7.73
C TYR A 447 3.60 -9.32 -7.41
N PHE A 448 2.98 -8.51 -6.53
CA PHE A 448 1.54 -8.59 -6.28
C PHE A 448 0.74 -8.32 -7.57
N GLY A 449 1.09 -7.26 -8.30
CA GLY A 449 0.43 -6.94 -9.57
C GLY A 449 0.59 -8.07 -10.60
N ALA A 450 1.80 -8.62 -10.74
CA ALA A 450 2.04 -9.73 -11.66
C ALA A 450 1.29 -11.02 -11.29
N LEU A 451 1.16 -11.31 -9.99
CA LEU A 451 0.39 -12.46 -9.50
C LEU A 451 -1.11 -12.27 -9.68
N ILE A 452 -1.63 -11.08 -9.36
CA ILE A 452 -3.03 -10.70 -9.60
C ILE A 452 -3.37 -10.84 -11.10
N ASP A 453 -2.50 -10.36 -11.97
CA ASP A 453 -2.69 -10.43 -13.42
C ASP A 453 -2.76 -11.87 -13.96
N ARG A 454 -2.23 -12.88 -13.26
CA ARG A 454 -2.43 -14.30 -13.64
C ARG A 454 -3.88 -14.77 -13.51
N THR A 455 -4.67 -14.07 -12.70
CA THR A 455 -6.08 -14.42 -12.43
C THR A 455 -7.05 -13.72 -13.40
N CYS A 456 -6.54 -13.00 -14.40
CA CYS A 456 -7.37 -12.28 -15.35
C CYS A 456 -8.15 -13.22 -16.28
N LEU A 457 -9.47 -13.03 -16.35
CA LEU A 457 -10.36 -13.69 -17.30
C LEU A 457 -10.47 -12.89 -18.61
N LYS A 458 -10.51 -11.55 -18.51
CA LYS A 458 -10.69 -10.68 -19.67
C LYS A 458 -9.64 -9.58 -19.74
N TRP A 459 -8.78 -9.68 -20.75
CA TRP A 459 -7.83 -8.63 -21.09
C TRP A 459 -8.48 -7.52 -21.91
N GLY A 460 -8.18 -6.26 -21.57
CA GLY A 460 -8.39 -5.14 -22.47
C GLY A 460 -7.39 -5.20 -23.63
N THR A 461 -7.73 -4.53 -24.73
CA THR A 461 -6.85 -4.38 -25.90
C THR A 461 -6.36 -2.93 -25.97
N LYS A 462 -5.11 -2.71 -26.37
CA LYS A 462 -4.60 -1.35 -26.64
C LYS A 462 -5.07 -0.85 -28.01
N GLN A 463 -5.02 0.47 -28.24
CA GLN A 463 -5.42 1.10 -29.51
C GLN A 463 -4.71 0.48 -30.73
N CYS A 464 -3.41 0.18 -30.61
CA CYS A 464 -2.62 -0.43 -31.68
C CYS A 464 -2.60 -1.96 -31.66
N GLY A 465 -3.49 -2.60 -30.89
CA GLY A 465 -3.45 -4.04 -30.65
C GLY A 465 -2.54 -4.44 -29.47
N GLY A 466 -2.61 -5.70 -29.09
CA GLY A 466 -1.90 -6.25 -27.92
C GLY A 466 -2.64 -6.08 -26.59
N ARG A 467 -2.07 -6.70 -25.54
CA ARG A 467 -2.67 -6.83 -24.20
C ARG A 467 -2.58 -5.51 -23.42
N GLY A 468 -3.72 -4.98 -23.00
CA GLY A 468 -3.88 -3.83 -22.11
C GLY A 468 -4.17 -4.23 -20.65
N ALA A 469 -4.77 -3.33 -19.87
CA ALA A 469 -5.22 -3.63 -18.51
C ALA A 469 -6.29 -4.74 -18.48
N CYS A 470 -6.27 -5.59 -17.44
CA CYS A 470 -7.33 -6.57 -17.23
C CYS A 470 -8.65 -5.90 -16.79
N ARG A 471 -9.76 -6.36 -17.36
CA ARG A 471 -11.11 -5.83 -17.13
C ARG A 471 -11.94 -6.65 -16.14
N LEU A 472 -11.72 -7.97 -16.11
CA LEU A 472 -12.40 -8.92 -15.23
C LEU A 472 -11.42 -9.98 -14.74
N TYR A 473 -11.42 -10.21 -13.43
CA TYR A 473 -10.59 -11.22 -12.77
C TYR A 473 -11.43 -12.38 -12.23
N ASP A 474 -10.83 -13.57 -12.14
CA ASP A 474 -11.38 -14.71 -11.43
C ASP A 474 -11.33 -14.42 -9.92
N ALA A 475 -12.49 -14.11 -9.34
CA ALA A 475 -12.60 -13.62 -7.97
C ALA A 475 -12.03 -14.60 -6.93
N ASP A 476 -12.15 -15.91 -7.14
CA ASP A 476 -11.64 -16.92 -6.21
C ASP A 476 -10.13 -17.00 -6.24
N LYS A 477 -9.55 -17.12 -7.44
CA LYS A 477 -8.10 -17.15 -7.58
C LYS A 477 -7.48 -15.84 -7.16
N PHE A 478 -8.13 -14.71 -7.47
CA PHE A 478 -7.69 -13.38 -7.01
C PHE A 478 -7.65 -13.36 -5.49
N ARG A 479 -8.74 -13.74 -4.82
CA ARG A 479 -8.85 -13.76 -3.35
C ARG A 479 -7.77 -14.62 -2.72
N MET A 480 -7.63 -15.86 -3.16
CA MET A 480 -6.65 -16.79 -2.61
C MET A 480 -5.21 -16.34 -2.87
N THR A 481 -4.92 -15.78 -4.04
CA THR A 481 -3.59 -15.27 -4.38
C THR A 481 -3.26 -14.03 -3.54
N PHE A 482 -4.18 -13.06 -3.47
CA PHE A 482 -3.97 -11.79 -2.78
C PHE A 482 -3.92 -11.94 -1.26
N LEU A 483 -4.97 -12.49 -0.65
CA LEU A 483 -5.03 -12.67 0.81
C LEU A 483 -4.12 -13.79 1.29
N GLY A 484 -3.93 -14.85 0.49
CA GLY A 484 -3.02 -15.94 0.82
C GLY A 484 -1.56 -15.48 0.86
N LEU A 485 -1.13 -14.67 -0.11
CA LEU A 485 0.23 -14.10 -0.10
C LEU A 485 0.45 -13.15 1.08
N ILE A 486 -0.53 -12.28 1.37
CA ILE A 486 -0.49 -11.42 2.56
C ILE A 486 -0.37 -12.28 3.82
N THR A 487 -1.25 -13.26 3.99
CA THR A 487 -1.26 -14.14 5.17
C THR A 487 0.06 -14.89 5.31
N GLY A 488 0.64 -15.38 4.20
CA GLY A 488 1.95 -16.02 4.19
C GLY A 488 3.08 -15.09 4.62
N LEU A 489 3.09 -13.84 4.14
CA LEU A 489 4.08 -12.83 4.56
C LEU A 489 3.93 -12.48 6.05
N TYR A 490 2.71 -12.28 6.54
CA TYR A 490 2.48 -12.03 7.96
C TYR A 490 2.80 -13.25 8.84
N PHE A 491 2.55 -14.47 8.37
CA PHE A 491 2.97 -15.69 9.06
C PHE A 491 4.50 -15.77 9.18
N LEU A 492 5.22 -15.54 8.08
CA LEU A 492 6.68 -15.47 8.09
C LEU A 492 7.20 -14.37 9.03
N SER A 493 6.58 -13.19 9.00
CA SER A 493 6.90 -12.11 9.93
C SER A 493 6.72 -12.52 11.39
N ASN A 494 5.64 -13.21 11.73
CA ASN A 494 5.40 -13.71 13.09
C ASN A 494 6.46 -14.73 13.54
N ILE A 495 6.90 -15.63 12.66
CA ILE A 495 8.02 -16.55 12.94
C ILE A 495 9.30 -15.78 13.25
N LEU A 496 9.63 -14.78 12.41
CA LEU A 496 10.82 -13.95 12.60
C LEU A 496 10.74 -13.13 13.91
N TRP A 497 9.56 -12.62 14.25
CA TRP A 497 9.29 -11.96 15.53
C TRP A 497 9.50 -12.89 16.73
N GLY A 498 9.05 -14.15 16.64
CA GLY A 498 9.29 -15.17 17.67
C GLY A 498 10.79 -15.46 17.86
N GLY A 499 11.53 -15.61 16.75
CA GLY A 499 12.99 -15.77 16.78
C GLY A 499 13.72 -14.56 17.38
N LEU A 500 13.27 -13.35 17.02
CA LEU A 500 13.80 -12.10 17.58
C LEU A 500 13.55 -12.01 19.09
N TYR A 501 12.34 -12.35 19.54
CA TYR A 501 11.98 -12.37 20.96
C TYR A 501 12.88 -13.32 21.75
N PHE A 502 13.10 -14.54 21.25
CA PHE A 502 13.99 -15.51 21.90
C PHE A 502 15.42 -14.95 22.04
N LYS A 503 15.97 -14.33 20.99
CA LYS A 503 17.29 -13.69 21.04
C LYS A 503 17.35 -12.52 22.03
N ILE A 504 16.31 -11.68 22.08
CA ILE A 504 16.23 -10.56 23.02
C ILE A 504 16.21 -11.08 24.46
N VAL A 505 15.37 -12.08 24.76
CA VAL A 505 15.28 -12.68 26.09
C VAL A 505 16.62 -13.31 26.49
N LYS A 506 17.28 -14.03 25.59
CA LYS A 506 18.61 -14.61 25.84
C LYS A 506 19.66 -13.54 26.15
N ARG A 507 19.68 -12.44 25.38
CA ARG A 507 20.60 -11.31 25.61
C ARG A 507 20.36 -10.63 26.95
N GLN A 508 19.10 -10.40 27.31
CA GLN A 508 18.72 -9.78 28.58
C GLN A 508 19.07 -10.67 29.78
N LYS A 509 18.84 -11.99 29.69
CA LYS A 509 19.30 -12.94 30.72
C LYS A 509 20.82 -12.93 30.89
N LYS A 510 21.57 -12.91 29.78
CA LYS A 510 23.05 -12.83 29.83
C LYS A 510 23.52 -11.54 30.51
N LEU A 511 22.93 -10.39 30.17
CA LEU A 511 23.23 -9.10 30.79
C LEU A 511 22.91 -9.10 32.29
N ALA A 512 21.77 -9.67 32.70
CA ALA A 512 21.40 -9.79 34.11
C ALA A 512 22.41 -10.64 34.90
N LEU A 513 22.83 -11.79 34.34
CA LEU A 513 23.85 -12.65 34.96
C LEU A 513 25.21 -11.96 35.07
N THR A 514 25.63 -11.22 34.03
CA THR A 514 26.89 -10.45 34.07
C THR A 514 26.85 -9.33 35.11
N ASN A 515 25.70 -8.66 35.27
CA ASN A 515 25.55 -7.63 36.30
C ASN A 515 25.57 -8.23 37.71
N GLN A 516 24.90 -9.35 37.94
CA GLN A 516 24.97 -10.08 39.21
C GLN A 516 26.39 -10.56 39.53
N ALA A 517 27.13 -11.06 38.53
CA ALA A 517 28.52 -11.46 38.73
C ALA A 517 29.43 -10.27 39.10
N LYS A 518 29.16 -9.08 38.55
CA LYS A 518 29.89 -7.85 38.92
C LYS A 518 29.53 -7.38 40.33
N GLU A 519 28.27 -7.41 40.73
CA GLU A 519 27.83 -7.05 42.08
C GLU A 519 28.44 -7.99 43.13
N ASN A 520 28.39 -9.30 42.89
CA ASN A 520 28.98 -10.30 43.80
C ASN A 520 30.52 -10.22 43.87
N GLY A 521 31.19 -9.82 42.78
CA GLY A 521 32.64 -9.61 42.76
C GLY A 521 33.07 -8.37 43.57
N VAL A 522 32.28 -7.30 43.54
CA VAL A 522 32.53 -6.07 44.32
C VAL A 522 32.26 -6.30 45.81
N GLU A 523 31.27 -7.11 46.18
CA GLU A 523 31.06 -7.52 47.57
C GLU A 523 32.20 -8.41 48.09
N GLY A 524 32.73 -9.33 47.26
CA GLY A 524 33.87 -10.18 47.61
C GLY A 524 35.17 -9.40 47.91
N ASP A 525 35.47 -8.36 47.12
CA ASP A 525 36.64 -7.50 47.36
C ASP A 525 36.46 -6.55 48.55
N SER A 526 35.22 -6.23 48.94
CA SER A 526 34.93 -5.40 50.13
C SER A 526 35.02 -6.15 51.46
N VAL A 527 34.92 -7.49 51.45
CA VAL A 527 34.98 -8.36 52.64
C VAL A 527 36.36 -9.04 52.79
N GLY A 528 37.20 -8.99 51.76
CA GLY A 528 38.46 -9.75 51.66
C GLY A 528 39.76 -8.94 51.80
N ASN A 529 39.86 -7.97 52.71
CA ASN A 529 41.18 -7.42 53.09
C ASN A 529 41.85 -8.33 54.13
N GLY A 530 42.24 -9.51 53.70
CA GLY A 530 43.01 -10.48 54.47
C GLY A 530 43.75 -11.41 53.51
N HIS A 531 45.06 -11.19 53.38
CA HIS A 531 45.98 -11.95 52.54
C HIS A 531 45.68 -13.45 52.45
N ALA A 532 45.41 -13.95 51.25
CA ALA A 532 45.67 -15.35 50.88
C ALA A 532 45.91 -15.47 49.36
N HIS A 533 47.12 -15.91 49.01
CA HIS A 533 47.48 -16.35 47.66
C HIS A 533 46.64 -17.57 47.25
N ILE A 534 45.89 -17.48 46.16
CA ILE A 534 45.34 -18.65 45.47
C ILE A 534 45.67 -18.53 43.99
N ASN A 535 46.49 -19.48 43.51
CA ASN A 535 46.85 -19.64 42.10
C ASN A 535 45.61 -19.99 41.28
N ILE A 536 45.24 -19.11 40.34
CA ILE A 536 44.28 -19.44 39.27
C ILE A 536 45.10 -19.73 38.01
N VAL A 537 44.97 -20.98 37.55
CA VAL A 537 45.46 -21.44 36.25
C VAL A 537 44.79 -20.60 35.16
N THR A 538 45.62 -19.90 34.39
CA THR A 538 45.20 -19.18 33.18
C THR A 538 44.86 -20.16 32.07
N GLU A 539 43.57 -20.32 31.77
CA GLU A 539 43.12 -20.73 30.44
C GLU A 539 42.95 -19.46 29.59
N LYS A 540 43.98 -19.16 28.80
CA LYS A 540 43.91 -18.22 27.67
C LYS A 540 43.20 -18.95 26.53
N GLU A 541 42.04 -18.47 26.10
CA GLU A 541 41.71 -18.29 24.68
C GLU A 541 40.38 -17.50 24.49
N ASP A 542 40.45 -16.51 23.60
CA ASP A 542 39.35 -15.82 22.91
C ASP A 542 38.37 -14.91 23.68
N ALA A 543 38.91 -13.95 24.44
CA ALA A 543 38.18 -12.73 24.82
C ALA A 543 39.03 -11.47 24.56
N GLY A 544 39.37 -11.25 23.29
CA GLY A 544 40.13 -10.07 22.86
C GLY A 544 39.66 -9.58 21.50
N ASN A 545 38.44 -9.04 21.42
CA ASN A 545 38.03 -8.03 20.44
C ASN A 545 36.54 -7.68 20.61
N GLU A 546 36.22 -6.91 21.64
CA GLU A 546 35.08 -5.98 21.57
C GLU A 546 35.30 -4.90 22.64
N SER A 547 36.16 -3.94 22.26
CA SER A 547 36.40 -2.73 23.02
C SER A 547 35.13 -1.90 23.13
N THR A 548 34.73 -1.65 24.38
CA THR A 548 34.16 -0.39 24.84
C THR A 548 35.07 0.77 24.42
N ILE A 549 34.56 1.64 23.56
CA ILE A 549 34.44 3.10 23.65
C ILE A 549 33.35 3.49 22.65
#